data_AF-A0AAD7I2P1-F1
#
_entry.id   AF-A0AAD7I2P1-F1
#
_cell.length_a   1.000
_cell.length_b   1.000
_cell.length_c   1.000
_cell.angle_alpha   90.00
_cell.angle_beta   90.00
_cell.angle_gamma   90.00
#
_symmetry.space_group_name_H-M   'P 1'
#
loop_
_entity.id
_entity.type
_entity.pdbx_description
1 polymer ?
#
loop_
_entity_poly.entity_id
_entity_poly.type
_entity_poly.pdbx_seq_one_letter_code
_entity_poly.pdbx_strand_id
1 'polypeptide(L)'
;GRCHSSSKMVKFLVIPNARCSSTVGHYYLDLVETNGVFIQATVDGGLETSKLYAAHLALRQHCMPDISVADAPAFVALKSTDNIRIESSWNLFTNYIGLDIKLLLLEKSLNYFNPEFQHHINLFNWLWLRIIQRSLDEFVYEYLCNKFSFFLRVLM
;
A
#
# COMPACT_ATOMS: atom_id res chain seq x y z
N GLY A 1 13.64 -10.30 -25.56
CA GLY A 1 14.15 -9.46 -24.45
C GLY A 1 13.11 -9.38 -23.37
N ARG A 2 13.50 -9.26 -22.09
CA ARG A 2 12.54 -9.09 -20.99
C ARG A 2 11.89 -7.72 -21.07
N CYS A 3 10.59 -7.69 -21.38
CA CYS A 3 9.80 -6.47 -21.26
C CYS A 3 9.63 -6.16 -19.77
N HIS A 4 10.38 -5.18 -19.27
CA HIS A 4 10.00 -4.50 -18.04
C HIS A 4 8.70 -3.72 -18.30
N SER A 5 7.63 -4.05 -17.59
CA SER A 5 6.67 -3.01 -17.15
C SER A 5 7.42 -2.00 -16.23
N SER A 6 6.94 -0.77 -15.93
CA SER A 6 7.74 0.28 -15.23
C SER A 6 7.43 0.57 -13.72
N SER A 7 6.75 1.68 -13.32
CA SER A 7 6.61 2.11 -11.90
C SER A 7 5.42 2.97 -11.38
N LYS A 8 4.31 3.27 -12.09
CA LYS A 8 3.09 3.87 -11.49
C LYS A 8 2.49 2.88 -10.54
N MET A 9 2.39 3.37 -9.33
CA MET A 9 1.18 3.24 -8.56
C MET A 9 -0.07 3.39 -9.43
N VAL A 10 -0.79 2.29 -9.60
CA VAL A 10 -2.24 2.32 -9.85
C VAL A 10 -2.93 3.04 -8.68
N LYS A 11 -2.44 2.86 -7.45
CA LYS A 11 -2.95 3.49 -6.23
C LYS A 11 -1.88 3.52 -5.13
N PHE A 12 -1.92 4.53 -4.27
CA PHE A 12 -1.41 4.42 -2.89
C PHE A 12 -2.62 4.30 -1.95
N LEU A 13 -2.50 3.53 -0.87
CA LEU A 13 -3.58 3.34 0.10
C LEU A 13 -3.09 3.53 1.53
N VAL A 14 -3.83 4.33 2.30
CA VAL A 14 -3.64 4.53 3.73
C VAL A 14 -4.62 3.64 4.47
N ILE A 15 -4.13 2.71 5.29
CA ILE A 15 -4.97 1.69 5.93
C ILE A 15 -4.79 1.71 7.47
N PRO A 16 -5.84 1.44 8.28
CA PRO A 16 -5.85 1.75 9.71
C PRO A 16 -4.86 0.95 10.58
N ASN A 17 -4.68 -0.32 10.23
CA ASN A 17 -3.65 -1.18 10.82
C ASN A 17 -3.16 -2.09 9.72
N ALA A 18 -1.95 -1.80 9.27
CA ALA A 18 -1.39 -2.46 8.11
C ALA A 18 -0.58 -3.72 8.47
N ARG A 19 -0.21 -3.93 9.74
CA ARG A 19 0.34 -5.22 10.22
C ARG A 19 -0.74 -6.30 10.35
N CYS A 20 -2.02 -5.93 10.27
CA CYS A 20 -3.12 -6.87 10.27
C CYS A 20 -3.34 -7.46 8.86
N SER A 21 -3.08 -8.76 8.71
CA SER A 21 -3.23 -9.43 7.42
C SER A 21 -4.67 -9.44 6.89
N SER A 22 -5.68 -9.39 7.77
CA SER A 22 -7.07 -9.21 7.36
C SER A 22 -7.27 -7.89 6.63
N THR A 23 -6.76 -6.77 7.18
CA THR A 23 -6.85 -5.44 6.56
C THR A 23 -6.19 -5.45 5.18
N VAL A 24 -4.95 -5.93 5.09
CA VAL A 24 -4.18 -6.03 3.84
C VAL A 24 -4.90 -6.89 2.80
N GLY A 25 -5.47 -8.02 3.22
CA GLY A 25 -6.26 -8.91 2.35
C GLY A 25 -7.56 -8.28 1.84
N HIS A 26 -8.30 -7.54 2.68
CA HIS A 26 -9.53 -6.86 2.28
C HIS A 26 -9.25 -5.76 1.23
N TYR A 27 -8.33 -4.83 1.50
CA TYR A 27 -7.99 -3.78 0.53
C TYR A 27 -7.42 -4.33 -0.79
N TYR A 28 -6.79 -5.51 -0.76
CA TYR A 28 -6.39 -6.21 -1.98
C TYR A 28 -7.60 -6.72 -2.80
N LEU A 29 -8.64 -7.22 -2.15
CA LEU A 29 -9.86 -7.65 -2.84
C LEU A 29 -10.60 -6.45 -3.48
N ASP A 30 -10.70 -5.31 -2.80
CA ASP A 30 -11.28 -4.07 -3.36
C ASP A 30 -10.52 -3.63 -4.65
N LEU A 31 -9.19 -3.80 -4.66
CA LEU A 31 -8.35 -3.52 -5.82
C LEU A 31 -8.60 -4.51 -6.96
N VAL A 32 -8.80 -5.80 -6.68
CA VAL A 32 -9.17 -6.82 -7.68
C VAL A 32 -10.56 -6.58 -8.26
N GLU A 33 -11.54 -6.20 -7.42
CA GLU A 33 -12.89 -5.84 -7.87
C GLU A 33 -12.84 -4.67 -8.87
N THR A 34 -11.97 -3.69 -8.61
CA THR A 34 -11.82 -2.51 -9.48
C THR A 34 -11.00 -2.77 -10.75
N ASN A 35 -9.96 -3.62 -10.70
CA ASN A 35 -8.94 -3.75 -11.77
C ASN A 35 -8.88 -5.14 -12.44
N GLY A 36 -9.66 -6.11 -11.97
CA GLY A 36 -9.52 -7.52 -12.33
C GLY A 36 -8.38 -8.23 -11.58
N VAL A 37 -8.27 -9.54 -11.79
CA VAL A 37 -7.22 -10.37 -11.18
C VAL A 37 -5.88 -10.12 -11.89
N PHE A 38 -4.87 -9.69 -11.14
CA PHE A 38 -3.51 -9.47 -11.66
C PHE A 38 -2.86 -10.79 -12.13
N ILE A 39 -1.97 -10.73 -13.13
CA ILE A 39 -1.21 -11.92 -13.58
C ILE A 39 -0.19 -12.37 -12.52
N GLN A 40 0.41 -11.40 -11.82
CA GLN A 40 1.37 -11.61 -10.73
C GLN A 40 1.18 -10.51 -9.68
N ALA A 41 1.10 -10.87 -8.40
CA ALA A 41 1.23 -9.94 -7.29
C ALA A 41 2.68 -9.93 -6.76
N THR A 42 3.25 -8.76 -6.56
CA THR A 42 4.60 -8.59 -5.98
C THR A 42 4.49 -7.75 -4.71
N VAL A 43 4.99 -8.25 -3.59
CA VAL A 43 4.85 -7.62 -2.26
C VAL A 43 6.12 -7.79 -1.42
N ASP A 44 6.25 -7.06 -0.31
CA ASP A 44 7.29 -7.34 0.68
C ASP A 44 6.93 -8.61 1.47
N GLY A 45 7.93 -9.41 1.88
CA GLY A 45 7.76 -10.76 2.44
C GLY A 45 7.22 -10.85 3.88
N GLY A 46 6.45 -9.86 4.33
CA GLY A 46 5.93 -9.78 5.70
C GLY A 46 4.72 -10.69 5.97
N LEU A 47 4.50 -11.03 7.25
CA LEU A 47 3.38 -11.88 7.71
C LEU A 47 2.01 -11.25 7.43
N GLU A 48 1.94 -9.93 7.34
CA GLU A 48 0.76 -9.16 6.97
C GLU A 48 0.27 -9.44 5.53
N THR A 49 1.15 -9.91 4.63
CA THR A 49 0.75 -10.24 3.25
C THR A 49 0.19 -11.65 3.09
N SER A 50 0.16 -12.47 4.15
CA SER A 50 -0.29 -13.87 4.13
C SER A 50 -1.70 -14.09 3.57
N LYS A 51 -2.68 -13.25 3.94
CA LYS A 51 -4.05 -13.35 3.42
C LYS A 51 -4.18 -12.81 2.00
N LEU A 52 -3.40 -11.79 1.64
CA LEU A 52 -3.29 -11.29 0.27
C LEU A 52 -2.74 -12.38 -0.66
N TYR A 53 -1.68 -13.08 -0.23
CA TYR A 53 -1.13 -14.24 -0.94
C TYR A 53 -2.18 -15.33 -1.18
N ALA A 54 -2.86 -15.77 -0.12
CA ALA A 54 -3.87 -16.83 -0.20
C ALA A 54 -5.04 -16.44 -1.12
N ALA A 55 -5.56 -15.21 -1.00
CA ALA A 55 -6.61 -14.69 -1.85
C ALA A 55 -6.15 -14.58 -3.32
N HIS A 56 -4.96 -14.03 -3.56
CA HIS A 56 -4.42 -13.90 -4.90
C HIS A 56 -4.24 -15.26 -5.57
N LEU A 57 -3.63 -16.24 -4.89
CA LEU A 57 -3.40 -17.57 -5.45
C LEU A 57 -4.72 -18.26 -5.84
N ALA A 58 -5.74 -18.22 -4.97
CA ALA A 58 -7.05 -18.81 -5.24
C ALA A 58 -7.75 -18.16 -6.44
N LEU A 59 -7.78 -16.81 -6.47
CA LEU A 59 -8.34 -16.05 -7.59
C LEU A 59 -7.58 -16.31 -8.90
N ARG A 60 -6.25 -16.41 -8.82
CA ARG A 60 -5.36 -16.61 -9.96
C ARG A 60 -5.53 -17.99 -10.61
N GLN A 61 -5.73 -19.02 -9.79
CA GLN A 61 -6.05 -20.39 -10.22
C GLN A 61 -7.47 -20.47 -10.80
N HIS A 62 -8.43 -19.76 -10.23
CA HIS A 62 -9.82 -19.80 -10.68
C HIS A 62 -10.05 -19.02 -11.99
N CYS A 63 -9.51 -17.81 -12.10
CA CYS A 63 -9.81 -16.90 -13.21
C CYS A 63 -8.88 -17.04 -14.42
N MET A 64 -7.71 -17.67 -14.29
CA MET A 64 -6.78 -17.89 -15.40
C MET A 64 -5.98 -19.19 -15.22
N PRO A 65 -6.65 -20.36 -15.26
CA PRO A 65 -6.05 -21.68 -15.01
C PRO A 65 -5.00 -22.08 -16.06
N ASP A 66 -5.10 -21.53 -17.29
CA ASP A 66 -4.22 -21.88 -18.41
C ASP A 66 -2.78 -21.36 -18.26
N ILE A 67 -2.53 -20.45 -17.32
CA ILE A 67 -1.19 -19.89 -17.09
C ILE A 67 -0.52 -20.65 -15.95
N SER A 68 0.47 -21.48 -16.30
CA SER A 68 1.29 -22.22 -15.34
C SER A 68 2.08 -21.29 -14.42
N VAL A 69 2.20 -21.68 -13.15
CA VAL A 69 3.06 -21.02 -12.15
C VAL A 69 4.54 -21.07 -12.58
N ALA A 70 4.92 -22.04 -13.42
CA ALA A 70 6.27 -22.13 -13.98
C ALA A 70 6.56 -21.06 -15.05
N ASP A 71 5.55 -20.61 -15.80
CA ASP A 71 5.70 -19.61 -16.85
C ASP A 71 5.58 -18.18 -16.29
N ALA A 72 4.67 -17.98 -15.33
CA ALA A 72 4.53 -16.75 -14.58
C ALA A 72 4.20 -17.05 -13.11
N PRO A 73 5.07 -16.71 -12.14
CA PRO A 73 4.77 -16.91 -10.74
C PRO A 73 3.60 -16.02 -10.33
N ALA A 74 2.53 -16.61 -9.81
CA ALA A 74 1.38 -15.87 -9.31
C ALA A 74 1.79 -14.84 -8.24
N PHE A 75 2.77 -15.17 -7.40
CA PHE A 75 3.16 -14.32 -6.28
C PHE A 75 4.68 -14.29 -6.11
N VAL A 76 5.22 -13.09 -5.88
CA VAL A 76 6.64 -12.87 -5.59
C VAL A 76 6.79 -12.02 -4.34
N ALA A 77 7.33 -12.62 -3.28
CA ALA A 77 7.81 -11.89 -2.12
C ALA A 77 9.21 -11.32 -2.42
N LEU A 78 9.32 -9.99 -2.45
CA LEU A 78 10.61 -9.30 -2.49
C LEU A 78 11.17 -9.16 -1.08
N LYS A 79 12.50 -9.06 -0.99
CA LYS A 79 13.16 -8.53 0.21
C LYS A 79 13.06 -7.01 0.18
N SER A 80 12.99 -6.36 1.34
CA SER A 80 12.95 -4.89 1.42
C SER A 80 14.17 -4.22 0.75
N THR A 81 15.32 -4.90 0.65
CA THR A 81 16.50 -4.43 -0.11
C THR A 81 16.26 -4.31 -1.61
N ASP A 82 15.40 -5.16 -2.16
CA ASP A 82 15.09 -5.23 -3.59
C ASP A 82 13.93 -4.27 -3.93
N ASN A 83 13.35 -3.65 -2.89
CA ASN A 83 12.15 -2.84 -2.92
C ASN A 83 12.43 -1.33 -3.13
N ILE A 84 13.58 -1.01 -3.71
CA ILE A 84 14.15 0.35 -3.85
C ILE A 84 13.15 1.35 -4.47
N ARG A 85 12.30 0.89 -5.40
CA ARG A 85 11.28 1.74 -6.03
C ARG A 85 10.17 2.17 -5.06
N ILE A 86 9.75 1.32 -4.13
CA ILE A 86 8.83 1.71 -3.06
C ILE A 86 9.50 2.73 -2.15
N GLU A 87 10.68 2.40 -1.60
CA GLU A 87 11.39 3.27 -0.64
C GLU A 87 11.68 4.65 -1.24
N SER A 88 12.15 4.69 -2.50
CA SER A 88 12.35 5.94 -3.22
C SER A 88 11.06 6.74 -3.42
N SER A 89 9.91 6.08 -3.63
CA SER A 89 8.62 6.77 -3.82
C SER A 89 8.08 7.33 -2.51
N TRP A 90 8.29 6.63 -1.39
CA TRP A 90 7.94 7.15 -0.05
C TRP A 90 8.87 8.29 0.39
N ASN A 91 10.16 8.21 0.10
CA ASN A 91 11.09 9.32 0.35
C ASN A 91 10.68 10.57 -0.46
N LEU A 92 10.30 10.40 -1.72
CA LEU A 92 9.75 11.49 -2.54
C LEU A 92 8.45 12.07 -1.95
N PHE A 93 7.51 11.21 -1.55
CA PHE A 93 6.25 11.64 -0.91
C PHE A 93 6.48 12.41 0.42
N THR A 94 7.36 11.89 1.28
CA THR A 94 7.70 12.49 2.58
C THR A 94 8.38 13.85 2.40
N ASN A 95 9.23 13.97 1.38
CA ASN A 95 9.84 15.25 1.01
C ASN A 95 8.85 16.22 0.34
N TYR A 96 7.83 15.72 -0.35
CA TYR A 96 6.83 16.53 -1.05
C TYR A 96 5.78 17.15 -0.11
N ILE A 97 5.19 16.36 0.80
CA ILE A 97 4.26 16.90 1.81
C ILE A 97 4.98 17.84 2.80
N GLY A 98 6.29 17.66 2.97
CA GLY A 98 7.00 18.17 4.13
C GLY A 98 6.66 17.33 5.36
N LEU A 99 7.58 17.28 6.31
CA LEU A 99 7.42 16.43 7.49
C LEU A 99 6.60 17.15 8.56
N ASP A 100 5.28 17.24 8.41
CA ASP A 100 4.42 17.89 9.41
C ASP A 100 2.96 17.36 9.53
N ILE A 101 2.18 17.98 10.40
CA ILE A 101 0.88 17.60 10.99
C ILE A 101 0.96 16.40 11.94
N LYS A 102 1.65 15.29 11.65
CA LYS A 102 1.89 14.25 12.69
C LYS A 102 2.78 14.79 13.81
N LEU A 103 3.78 15.61 13.47
CA LEU A 103 4.61 16.32 14.45
C LEU A 103 3.77 17.37 15.18
N LEU A 104 3.06 18.25 14.45
CA LEU A 104 2.16 19.25 15.03
C LEU A 104 1.11 18.69 16.02
N LEU A 105 0.50 17.53 15.70
CA LEU A 105 -0.52 16.91 16.56
C LEU A 105 0.07 16.13 17.75
N LEU A 106 1.31 15.65 17.64
CA LEU A 106 2.07 15.07 18.75
C LEU A 106 2.82 16.14 19.57
N GLU A 107 2.75 17.40 19.17
CA GLU A 107 3.36 18.50 19.90
C GLU A 107 2.60 18.73 21.21
N LYS A 108 3.22 18.30 22.32
CA LYS A 108 2.62 18.33 23.67
C LYS A 108 2.20 19.73 24.14
N SER A 109 2.73 20.78 23.52
CA SER A 109 2.38 22.19 23.77
C SER A 109 0.92 22.51 23.41
N LEU A 110 0.35 21.85 22.40
CA LEU A 110 -0.96 22.18 21.83
C LEU A 110 -2.11 21.34 22.42
N ASN A 111 -1.80 20.22 23.09
CA ASN A 111 -2.73 19.37 23.83
C ASN A 111 -3.93 18.82 23.01
N TYR A 112 -3.86 18.82 21.67
CA TYR A 112 -4.92 18.35 20.77
C TYR A 112 -5.11 16.82 20.78
N PHE A 113 -4.04 16.06 21.07
CA PHE A 113 -4.06 14.61 21.09
C PHE A 113 -3.54 14.08 22.42
N ASN A 114 -4.32 13.20 23.06
CA ASN A 114 -3.91 12.48 24.26
C ASN A 114 -4.01 10.96 24.00
N PRO A 115 -2.89 10.21 24.00
CA PRO A 115 -2.89 8.78 23.74
C PRO A 115 -3.57 7.94 24.83
N GLU A 116 -3.76 8.48 26.03
CA GLU A 116 -4.48 7.79 27.12
C GLU A 116 -6.00 7.71 26.86
N PHE A 117 -6.52 8.51 25.91
CA PHE A 117 -7.95 8.55 25.58
C PHE A 117 -8.26 7.87 24.25
N GLN A 118 -8.91 6.70 24.33
CA GLN A 118 -9.30 5.90 23.16
C GLN A 118 -10.12 6.69 22.11
N HIS A 119 -10.89 7.70 22.52
CA HIS A 119 -11.65 8.54 21.59
C HIS A 119 -10.76 9.51 20.79
N HIS A 120 -9.66 10.02 21.37
CA HIS A 120 -8.65 10.76 20.60
C HIS A 120 -7.95 9.83 19.61
N ILE A 121 -7.58 8.61 20.01
CA ILE A 121 -7.00 7.59 19.10
C ILE A 121 -7.94 7.30 17.93
N ASN A 122 -9.22 7.04 18.21
CA ASN A 122 -10.21 6.68 17.19
C ASN A 122 -10.49 7.84 16.23
N LEU A 123 -10.64 9.06 16.75
CA LEU A 123 -10.86 10.27 15.94
C LEU A 123 -9.62 10.60 15.10
N PHE A 124 -8.43 10.52 15.69
CA PHE A 124 -7.16 10.69 14.99
C PHE A 124 -7.07 9.69 13.84
N ASN A 125 -7.22 8.39 14.10
CA ASN A 125 -7.17 7.37 13.04
C ASN A 125 -8.22 7.63 11.95
N TRP A 126 -9.47 7.95 12.31
CA TRP A 126 -10.52 8.18 11.31
C TRP A 126 -10.27 9.42 10.43
N LEU A 127 -9.82 10.53 11.02
CA LEU A 127 -9.57 11.79 10.31
C LEU A 127 -8.24 11.75 9.55
N TRP A 128 -7.17 11.29 10.20
CA TRP A 128 -5.81 11.26 9.68
C TRP A 128 -5.69 10.40 8.43
N LEU A 129 -6.30 9.21 8.43
CA LEU A 129 -6.29 8.32 7.26
C LEU A 129 -6.88 9.00 6.02
N ARG A 130 -7.93 9.81 6.19
CA ARG A 130 -8.59 10.54 5.09
C ARG A 130 -7.74 11.70 4.58
N ILE A 131 -7.09 12.45 5.48
CA ILE A 131 -6.20 13.56 5.11
C ILE A 131 -5.00 13.02 4.32
N ILE A 132 -4.31 12.00 4.85
CA ILE A 132 -3.13 11.42 4.17
C ILE A 132 -3.50 10.72 2.87
N GLN A 133 -4.67 10.07 2.77
CA GLN A 133 -5.12 9.48 1.52
C GLN A 133 -5.31 10.55 0.45
N ARG A 134 -5.97 11.67 0.79
CA ARG A 134 -6.17 12.78 -0.14
C ARG A 134 -4.84 13.34 -0.64
N SER A 135 -3.88 13.61 0.25
CA SER A 135 -2.57 14.13 -0.16
C SER A 135 -1.73 13.12 -0.94
N LEU A 136 -1.92 11.81 -0.73
CA LEU A 136 -1.35 10.77 -1.60
C LEU A 136 -2.00 10.77 -2.99
N ASP A 137 -3.32 10.92 -3.08
CA ASP A 137 -4.03 10.98 -4.36
C ASP A 137 -3.59 12.21 -5.18
N GLU A 138 -3.45 13.37 -4.52
CA GLU A 138 -2.89 14.61 -5.09
C GLU A 138 -1.43 14.40 -5.57
N PHE A 139 -0.55 13.81 -4.75
CA PHE A 139 0.82 13.47 -5.14
C PHE A 139 0.91 12.47 -6.31
N VAL A 140 0.02 11.46 -6.36
CA VAL A 140 -0.04 10.47 -7.45
C VAL A 140 -0.49 11.10 -8.76
N TYR A 141 -1.40 12.09 -8.68
CA TYR A 141 -1.87 12.84 -9.84
C TYR A 141 -0.76 13.74 -10.39
N GLU A 142 -0.09 14.52 -9.54
CA GLU A 142 0.92 15.50 -9.95
C GLU A 142 2.27 14.89 -10.36
N TYR A 143 2.83 13.95 -9.58
CA TYR A 143 4.24 13.54 -9.73
C TYR A 143 4.44 12.21 -10.44
N LEU A 144 3.43 11.33 -10.47
CA LEU A 144 3.65 9.92 -10.80
C LEU A 144 3.11 9.49 -12.16
N CYS A 145 2.42 10.33 -12.93
CA CYS A 145 1.75 9.94 -14.19
C CYS A 145 2.64 9.39 -15.34
N ASN A 146 3.96 9.22 -15.16
CA ASN A 146 4.91 8.89 -16.24
C ASN A 146 5.79 7.63 -16.04
N LYS A 147 5.39 6.69 -15.18
CA LYS A 147 5.99 5.35 -15.01
C LYS A 147 4.80 4.38 -14.77
N PHE A 148 4.82 3.04 -15.00
CA PHE A 148 3.67 2.08 -14.80
C PHE A 148 3.96 0.69 -14.10
N SER A 149 3.71 0.48 -12.78
CA SER A 149 3.71 -0.81 -11.97
C SER A 149 3.43 -0.59 -10.44
N PHE A 150 2.65 -1.49 -9.80
CA PHE A 150 1.89 -1.36 -8.52
C PHE A 150 2.56 -1.93 -7.25
N PHE A 151 2.35 -1.29 -6.08
CA PHE A 151 2.81 -1.80 -4.77
C PHE A 151 1.98 -1.30 -3.56
N LEU A 152 1.67 -2.20 -2.63
CA LEU A 152 1.01 -1.90 -1.35
C LEU A 152 2.07 -1.87 -0.23
N ARG A 153 2.26 -0.72 0.44
CA ARG A 153 3.05 -0.63 1.69
C ARG A 153 2.16 -0.25 2.87
N VAL A 154 2.63 -0.69 4.02
CA VAL A 154 1.94 -0.92 5.26
C VAL A 154 2.29 0.18 6.27
N LEU A 155 1.31 1.00 6.68
CA LEU A 155 1.50 2.06 7.68
C LEU A 155 1.35 1.56 9.13
N MET A 156 2.31 1.98 9.95
CA MET A 156 2.32 2.01 11.42
C MET A 156 3.04 3.30 11.84
#